data_AF-A0A068RS04-F1
#
_entry.id   AF-A0A068RS04-F1
#
_cell.length_a   1.000
_cell.length_b   1.000
_cell.length_c   1.000
_cell.angle_alpha   90.00
_cell.angle_beta   90.00
_cell.angle_gamma   90.00
#
_symmetry.space_group_name_H-M   'P 1'
#
loop_
_entity.id
_entity.type
_entity.pdbx_description
1 polymer ?
#
loop_
_entity_poly.entity_id
_entity_poly.type
_entity_poly.pdbx_seq_one_letter_code
_entity_poly.pdbx_strand_id
1 'polypeptide(L)' 'MDITKQQALCMFHCEEYNDDNVARLQKWLDEMKDLELCYRHDPTDPILVTKRAMKNNPDKYCSYKSLEDAGKQA' A
#
# COMPACT_ATOMS: atom_id res chain seq x y z
N MET A 1 7.58 -12.58 -1.58
CA MET A 1 8.36 -11.41 -1.17
C MET A 1 7.39 -10.51 -0.44
N ASP A 2 7.60 -10.28 0.85
CA ASP A 2 6.73 -9.40 1.63
C ASP A 2 7.31 -7.99 1.57
N ILE A 3 6.60 -7.07 0.93
CA ILE A 3 6.98 -5.65 0.88
C ILE A 3 6.04 -4.82 1.73
N THR A 4 6.54 -3.70 2.25
CA THR A 4 5.75 -2.76 3.05
C THR A 4 4.85 -1.89 2.17
N LYS A 5 3.82 -1.26 2.78
CA LYS A 5 2.97 -0.30 2.07
C LYS A 5 3.78 0.83 1.43
N GLN A 6 4.85 1.29 2.09
CA GLN A 6 5.70 2.36 1.58
C GLN A 6 6.53 1.92 0.38
N GLN A 7 7.09 0.70 0.42
CA GLN A 7 7.80 0.12 -0.72
C GLN A 7 6.85 -0.07 -1.91
N ALA A 8 5.65 -0.60 -1.66
CA ALA A 8 4.61 -0.75 -2.67
C ALA A 8 4.19 0.61 -3.27
N LEU A 9 4.14 1.66 -2.45
CA LEU A 9 3.79 3.00 -2.90
C LEU A 9 4.86 3.58 -3.84
N CYS A 10 6.14 3.43 -3.50
CA CYS A 10 7.23 3.79 -4.41
C CYS A 10 7.20 2.96 -5.71
N MET A 11 6.95 1.66 -5.63
CA MET A 11 6.81 0.79 -6.81
C MET A 11 5.65 1.22 -7.72
N PHE A 12 4.49 1.56 -7.14
CA PHE A 12 3.32 2.02 -7.88
C PHE A 12 3.62 3.28 -8.70
N HIS A 13 4.43 4.19 -8.14
CA HIS A 13 4.85 5.42 -8.82
C HIS A 13 6.11 5.25 -9.68
N CYS A 14 6.70 4.05 -9.75
CA CYS A 14 7.97 3.77 -10.42
C CYS A 14 9.12 4.65 -9.91
N GLU A 15 9.15 4.90 -8.60
CA GLU A 15 10.15 5.71 -7.93
C GLU A 15 11.04 4.88 -7.01
N GLU A 16 12.26 5.36 -6.77
CA GLU A 16 13.17 4.73 -5.81
C GLU A 16 12.64 4.85 -4.39
N TYR A 17 12.85 3.79 -3.60
CA TYR A 17 12.49 3.76 -2.19
C TYR A 17 13.50 4.57 -1.36
N ASN A 18 13.08 5.78 -0.96
CA ASN A 18 13.79 6.66 -0.05
C ASN A 18 12.79 7.51 0.76
N ASP A 19 13.24 8.11 1.86
CA ASP A 19 12.38 8.81 2.81
C ASP A 19 11.62 10.00 2.18
N ASP A 20 12.27 10.75 1.28
CA ASP A 20 11.67 11.91 0.61
C ASP A 20 10.51 11.52 -0.30
N ASN A 21 10.71 10.47 -1.12
CA ASN A 21 9.67 9.92 -1.99
C ASN A 21 8.53 9.33 -1.15
N VAL A 22 8.85 8.56 -0.11
CA VAL A 22 7.83 7.98 0.78
C VAL A 22 6.98 9.08 1.41
N ALA A 23 7.57 10.15 1.94
CA ALA A 23 6.83 11.23 2.58
C ALA A 23 5.90 11.95 1.59
N ARG A 24 6.39 12.27 0.38
CA ARG A 24 5.59 12.92 -0.66
C ARG A 24 4.44 12.03 -1.14
N LEU A 25 4.73 10.76 -1.43
CA LEU A 25 3.73 9.84 -1.95
C LEU A 25 2.70 9.45 -0.88
N GLN A 26 3.12 9.32 0.39
CA GLN A 26 2.19 9.04 1.49
C GLN A 26 1.19 10.19 1.64
N LYS A 27 1.67 11.44 1.57
CA LYS A 27 0.79 12.62 1.57
C LYS A 27 -0.21 12.58 0.41
N TRP A 28 0.27 12.25 -0.80
CA TRP A 28 -0.59 12.10 -1.97
C TRP A 28 -1.68 11.03 -1.77
N LEU A 29 -1.34 9.90 -1.16
CA LEU A 29 -2.29 8.84 -0.85
C LEU A 29 -3.30 9.29 0.23
N ASP A 30 -2.86 10.01 1.26
CA ASP A 30 -3.71 10.51 2.34
C ASP A 30 -4.71 11.58 1.85
N GLU A 31 -4.34 12.36 0.83
CA GLU A 31 -5.23 13.29 0.14
C GLU A 31 -6.35 12.55 -0.61
N MET A 32 -6.09 11.32 -1.06
CA MET A 32 -7.06 10.44 -1.72
C MET A 32 -7.92 9.67 -0.71
N LYS A 33 -8.84 10.39 -0.06
CA LYS A 33 -9.65 9.90 1.08
C LYS A 33 -10.32 8.53 0.91
N ASP A 34 -10.79 8.18 -0.29
CA ASP A 34 -11.53 6.92 -0.54
C ASP A 34 -10.70 5.83 -1.22
N LEU A 35 -9.41 6.07 -1.49
CA LEU A 35 -8.53 5.07 -2.09
C LEU A 35 -7.67 4.36 -1.05
N GLU A 36 -7.32 3.13 -1.36
CA GLU A 36 -6.42 2.28 -0.58
C GLU A 36 -5.45 1.58 -1.53
N LEU A 37 -4.18 1.56 -1.15
CA LEU A 37 -3.13 0.84 -1.87
C LEU A 37 -3.12 -0.62 -1.41
N CYS A 38 -3.28 -1.55 -2.34
CA CYS A 38 -3.41 -2.98 -2.06
C CYS A 38 -2.78 -3.82 -3.19
N TYR A 39 -2.89 -5.14 -3.10
CA TYR A 39 -2.53 -6.09 -4.16
C TYR A 39 -3.54 -7.23 -4.24
N ARG A 40 -3.48 -8.04 -5.31
CA ARG A 40 -4.36 -9.22 -5.49
C ARG A 40 -3.63 -10.53 -5.18
N HIS A 41 -2.56 -10.79 -5.93
CA HIS A 41 -1.80 -12.04 -5.85
C HIS A 41 -0.31 -11.78 -5.63
N ASP A 42 0.22 -10.75 -6.29
CA ASP A 42 1.62 -10.37 -6.21
C ASP A 42 1.78 -9.06 -5.44
N PRO A 43 2.44 -9.06 -4.27
CA PRO A 43 2.75 -7.83 -3.53
C PRO A 43 3.61 -6.84 -4.31
N THR A 44 4.29 -7.26 -5.38
CA THR A 44 5.11 -6.38 -6.23
C THR A 44 4.33 -5.73 -7.38
N ASP A 45 3.04 -6.06 -7.52
CA ASP A 45 2.10 -5.43 -8.46
C ASP A 45 1.03 -4.63 -7.69
N PRO A 46 1.39 -3.44 -7.14
CA PRO A 46 0.49 -2.63 -6.36
C PRO A 46 -0.63 -2.03 -7.22
N ILE A 47 -1.85 -2.00 -6.67
CA ILE A 47 -3.02 -1.39 -7.28
C ILE A 47 -3.72 -0.44 -6.29
N LEU A 48 -4.32 0.61 -6.83
CA LEU A 48 -5.24 1.48 -6.10
C LEU A 48 -6.68 1.06 -6.35
N VAL A 49 -7.42 0.90 -5.27
CA VAL A 49 -8.85 0.59 -5.30
C VAL A 49 -9.57 1.45 -4.28
N THR A 50 -10.89 1.56 -4.42
CA THR A 50 -11.67 2.23 -3.39
C THR A 50 -11.76 1.38 -2.13
N LYS A 51 -11.81 2.02 -0.96
CA LYS A 51 -12.04 1.35 0.33
C LYS A 51 -13.34 0.53 0.30
N ARG A 52 -14.35 1.01 -0.44
CA ARG A 52 -15.60 0.28 -0.69
C ARG A 52 -15.38 -1.02 -1.47
N ALA A 53 -14.57 -0.98 -2.53
CA ALA A 53 -14.27 -2.16 -3.34
C ALA A 53 -13.53 -3.23 -2.54
N MET A 54 -12.57 -2.83 -1.69
CA MET A 54 -11.91 -3.74 -0.75
C MET A 54 -12.90 -4.37 0.22
N LYS A 55 -13.73 -3.56 0.87
CA LYS A 55 -14.74 -4.05 1.82
C LYS A 55 -15.74 -5.01 1.19
N ASN A 56 -16.11 -4.78 -0.07
CA ASN A 56 -17.06 -5.64 -0.79
C ASN A 56 -16.44 -6.95 -1.30
N ASN A 57 -15.10 -7.04 -1.41
CA ASN A 57 -14.41 -8.21 -1.94
C ASN A 57 -13.15 -8.52 -1.09
N PRO A 58 -13.31 -8.90 0.19
CA PRO A 58 -12.19 -9.10 1.10
C PRO A 58 -11.23 -10.21 0.63
N ASP A 59 -11.73 -11.23 -0.06
CA ASP A 59 -10.92 -12.36 -0.56
C ASP A 59 -10.09 -12.00 -1.81
N LYS A 60 -10.44 -10.88 -2.48
CA LYS A 60 -9.79 -10.45 -3.73
C LYS A 60 -8.62 -9.52 -3.49
N TYR A 61 -8.67 -8.70 -2.44
CA TYR A 61 -7.73 -7.63 -2.20
C TYR A 61 -7.00 -7.83 -0.88
N CYS A 62 -5.68 -7.92 -0.95
CA CYS A 62 -4.80 -8.03 0.19
C CYS A 62 -4.23 -6.65 0.54
N SER A 63 -4.30 -6.27 1.82
CA SER A 63 -3.68 -5.05 2.33
C SER A 63 -2.18 -5.25 2.58
N TYR A 64 -1.40 -4.19 2.37
CA TYR A 64 -0.01 -4.16 2.81
C TYR A 64 0.06 -3.96 4.33
N LYS A 65 1.06 -4.59 4.96
CA LYS A 65 1.39 -4.30 6.37
C LYS A 65 1.92 -2.88 6.49
N SER A 66 1.44 -2.15 7.48
CA SER A 66 2.10 -0.91 7.88
C SER A 66 3.41 -1.24 8.61
N LEU A 67 4.38 -0.31 8.64
CA LEU A 67 5.59 -0.48 9.44
C LEU A 67 5.25 -0.68 10.94
N GLU A 68 4.13 -0.14 11.40
CA GLU A 68 3.64 -0.24 12.77
C GLU A 68 3.17 -1.67 13.11
N ASP A 69 2.67 -2.40 12.12
CA ASP A 69 2.24 -3.80 12.27
C ASP A 69 3.41 -4.80 12.20
N ALA A 70 4.55 -4.40 11.62
CA ALA A 70 5.75 -5.23 11.56
C ALA A 70 6.44 -5.40 12.93
N GLY A 71 6.16 -4.51 13.89
CA GLY A 71 6.71 -4.53 15.25
C GLY A 71 5.90 -5.31 16.29
N LYS A 72 4.75 -5.89 15.94
CA LYS A 72 3.87 -6.65 16.87
C LYS A 72 3.89 -8.16 16.62
N GLN A 73 5.08 -8.72 16.46
CA GLN A 73 5.29 -10.16 16.63
C GLN A 73 6.27 -10.35 17.80
N ALA A 74 5.70 -10.47 19.01
CA ALA A 74 6.34 -11.03 20.19
C ALA A 74 5.38 -12.07 20.78
#